data_AF-T0PXT6-F1
#
_entry.id   AF-T0PXT6-F1
#
_cell.length_a   1.000
_cell.length_b   1.000
_cell.length_c   1.000
_cell.angle_alpha   90.00
_cell.angle_beta   90.00
_cell.angle_gamma   90.00
#
_symmetry.space_group_name_H-M   'P 1'
#
loop_
_entity.id
_entity.type
_entity.pdbx_description
1 polymer ?
#
loop_
_entity_poly.entity_id
_entity_poly.type
_entity_poly.pdbx_seq_one_letter_code
_entity_poly.pdbx_strand_id
1 'polypeptide(L)'
;MKTTCVRPKSSAPTVDVLPPVFGVRWNWRAVAVSVVMAVNVATMPLVSYLSEPLPWAHDTNATALVSRCAVNVSMCTSDALRFFQAHASVVSNRNRYYHSQDLDMLQTSLRLPLENETSASWVDSLPYSFYFSLDQVRWATLVAHGELNATGNVAVSRCLGLPVLLSVLWLSRKDGDYSDKANIYFGYQIAPHAQVAAYVKCVGRVCFAVYILYYMWRHYYRHYQHLLQSLHQYGLYKARPGTVFEIIVGDPTSVILLHPIVPLFFAIDVASSPNYLASASVRVVQVANAQAFCLGCLYLSRTVLFAYGVILLASAGAKALKREHWFTTDVDPTLVAVVVVLIAGPLTLLLAQIPPLMTCFHYLFASTTDDAQATEMVYALLLYALIIGSVPVLLIVASKCRRASQKTHKVVAPAPSKRTRRTALREGWDLKQRLSMHFVYQGLPTGAVLQPVGGSVYELFARHQCCRKHLGMSLRGEDCYVLYEEAPGRVIEVRLSLLSSLDTRFLAQLQRANTGGIGSVATFPTPFCIPSFRR
;
A
#
# COMPACT_ATOMS: atom_id res chain seq x y z
N MET A 1 51.61 -53.32 6.84
CA MET A 1 51.62 -52.37 5.72
C MET A 1 50.67 -51.22 6.03
N LYS A 2 51.22 -50.07 6.44
CA LYS A 2 50.47 -48.82 6.67
C LYS A 2 50.82 -47.87 5.53
N THR A 3 49.85 -47.56 4.68
CA THR A 3 50.00 -46.61 3.57
C THR A 3 49.87 -45.19 4.12
N THR A 4 51.01 -44.51 4.24
CA THR A 4 51.12 -43.07 4.52
C THR A 4 50.75 -42.26 3.28
N CYS A 5 49.60 -41.58 3.32
CA CYS A 5 49.27 -40.52 2.36
C CYS A 5 50.03 -39.24 2.71
N VAL A 6 51.02 -38.90 1.87
CA VAL A 6 51.70 -37.59 1.88
C VAL A 6 50.73 -36.54 1.32
N ARG A 7 50.36 -35.53 2.12
CA ARG A 7 49.65 -34.34 1.62
C ARG A 7 50.61 -33.48 0.80
N PRO A 8 50.28 -33.10 -0.45
CA PRO A 8 51.02 -32.04 -1.13
C PRO A 8 50.70 -30.71 -0.44
N LYS A 9 51.75 -29.96 -0.07
CA LYS A 9 51.64 -28.55 0.31
C LYS A 9 51.14 -27.77 -0.92
N SER A 10 49.84 -27.48 -0.95
CA SER A 10 49.27 -26.46 -1.82
C SER A 10 49.70 -25.10 -1.29
N SER A 11 50.76 -24.53 -1.88
CA SER A 11 51.03 -23.10 -1.79
C SER A 11 50.00 -22.39 -2.68
N ALA A 12 48.85 -22.06 -2.10
CA ALA A 12 47.94 -21.11 -2.72
C ALA A 12 48.68 -19.77 -2.90
N PRO A 13 48.66 -19.17 -4.10
CA PRO A 13 49.20 -17.82 -4.26
C PRO A 13 48.36 -16.89 -3.39
N THR A 14 49.01 -16.23 -2.44
CA THR A 14 48.49 -15.03 -1.79
C THR A 14 48.21 -14.02 -2.89
N VAL A 15 46.92 -13.79 -3.15
CA VAL A 15 46.49 -12.68 -4.01
C VAL A 15 46.88 -11.42 -3.26
N ASP A 16 47.96 -10.78 -3.70
CA ASP A 16 48.34 -9.45 -3.24
C ASP A 16 47.15 -8.52 -3.52
N VAL A 17 46.46 -8.11 -2.46
CA VAL A 17 45.40 -7.11 -2.53
C VAL A 17 46.10 -5.77 -2.78
N LEU A 18 46.24 -5.42 -4.06
CA LEU A 18 46.69 -4.11 -4.49
C LEU A 18 45.92 -3.02 -3.71
N PRO A 19 46.60 -1.95 -3.25
CA PRO A 19 45.95 -0.87 -2.53
C PRO A 19 44.84 -0.24 -3.40
N PRO A 20 43.73 0.21 -2.80
CA PRO A 20 42.60 0.75 -3.56
C PRO A 20 43.04 1.95 -4.40
N VAL A 21 42.85 1.86 -5.71
CA VAL A 21 43.29 2.86 -6.70
C VAL A 21 42.38 4.10 -6.68
N PHE A 22 41.16 3.95 -6.20
CA PHE A 22 40.15 5.00 -6.14
C PHE A 22 39.56 5.14 -4.73
N GLY A 23 39.21 6.36 -4.34
CA GLY A 23 38.47 6.63 -3.11
C GLY A 23 36.97 6.46 -3.34
N VAL A 24 36.24 5.93 -2.37
CA VAL A 24 34.77 5.83 -2.43
C VAL A 24 34.16 6.31 -1.13
N ARG A 25 33.09 7.10 -1.21
CA ARG A 25 32.37 7.70 -0.08
C ARG A 25 30.88 7.46 -0.22
N TRP A 26 30.21 7.36 0.92
CA TRP A 26 28.75 7.27 0.99
C TRP A 26 28.14 8.66 1.16
N ASN A 27 27.09 8.94 0.39
CA ASN A 27 26.21 10.05 0.72
C ASN A 27 25.29 9.65 1.88
N TRP A 28 25.64 10.07 3.09
CA TRP A 28 24.92 9.66 4.30
C TRP A 28 23.46 10.14 4.35
N ARG A 29 23.14 11.24 3.65
CA ARG A 29 21.76 11.74 3.55
C ARG A 29 20.90 10.78 2.73
N ALA A 30 21.41 10.34 1.58
CA ALA A 30 20.75 9.36 0.75
C ALA A 30 20.60 8.00 1.45
N VAL A 31 21.62 7.57 2.20
CA VAL A 31 21.56 6.37 3.05
C VAL A 31 20.46 6.51 4.10
N ALA A 32 20.40 7.64 4.81
CA ALA A 32 19.37 7.88 5.83
C ALA A 32 17.95 7.82 5.25
N VAL A 33 17.71 8.48 4.10
CA VAL A 33 16.41 8.43 3.41
C VAL A 33 16.06 7.00 3.00
N SER A 34 17.02 6.25 2.43
CA SER A 34 16.82 4.85 2.03
C SER A 34 16.45 3.97 3.23
N VAL A 35 17.15 4.13 4.36
CA VAL A 35 16.87 3.39 5.61
C VAL A 35 15.49 3.72 6.16
N VAL A 36 15.10 5.01 6.17
CA VAL A 36 13.75 5.42 6.60
C VAL A 36 12.68 4.76 5.75
N MET A 37 12.85 4.73 4.42
CA MET A 37 11.90 4.05 3.52
C MET A 37 11.88 2.54 3.74
N ALA A 38 13.04 1.90 3.96
CA ALA A 38 13.12 0.48 4.28
C ALA A 38 12.39 0.15 5.58
N VAL A 39 12.58 0.95 6.63
CA VAL A 39 11.89 0.79 7.92
C VAL A 39 10.39 1.02 7.75
N ASN A 40 9.97 2.03 6.98
CA ASN A 40 8.57 2.29 6.69
C ASN A 40 7.90 1.06 6.05
N VAL A 41 8.51 0.47 5.03
CA VAL A 41 7.98 -0.74 4.36
C VAL A 41 7.99 -1.95 5.29
N ALA A 42 9.05 -2.16 6.07
CA ALA A 42 9.16 -3.29 6.99
C ALA A 42 8.17 -3.21 8.16
N THR A 43 7.81 -2.00 8.59
CA THR A 43 6.89 -1.77 9.71
C THR A 43 5.41 -1.80 9.30
N MET A 44 5.09 -1.75 8.00
CA MET A 44 3.70 -1.81 7.49
C MET A 44 2.83 -2.93 8.09
N PRO A 45 3.31 -4.18 8.30
CA PRO A 45 2.49 -5.21 8.94
C PRO A 45 2.13 -4.89 10.39
N LEU A 46 3.00 -4.14 11.09
CA LEU A 46 2.86 -3.79 12.50
C LEU A 46 2.01 -2.53 12.73
N VAL A 47 1.85 -1.67 11.72
CA VAL A 47 0.98 -0.48 11.76
C VAL A 47 -0.47 -0.83 12.11
N SER A 48 -0.88 -2.07 11.82
CA SER A 48 -2.15 -2.66 12.25
C SER A 48 -2.45 -2.48 13.75
N TYR A 49 -1.42 -2.59 14.61
CA TYR A 49 -1.56 -2.50 16.06
C TYR A 49 -1.80 -1.08 16.59
N LEU A 50 -1.85 -0.07 15.71
CA LEU A 50 -2.35 1.26 16.09
C LEU A 50 -3.87 1.25 16.31
N SER A 51 -4.59 0.31 15.68
CA SER A 51 -6.04 0.16 15.83
C SER A 51 -6.44 -1.22 16.36
N GLU A 52 -5.61 -2.24 16.16
CA GLU A 52 -5.82 -3.59 16.69
C GLU A 52 -5.15 -3.74 18.07
N PRO A 53 -5.80 -4.39 19.05
CA PRO A 53 -5.18 -4.67 20.35
C PRO A 53 -4.04 -5.68 20.19
N LEU A 54 -3.06 -5.57 21.07
CA LEU A 54 -1.97 -6.55 21.16
C LEU A 54 -2.51 -7.89 21.69
N PRO A 55 -1.87 -9.03 21.38
CA PRO A 55 -2.36 -10.36 21.79
C PRO A 55 -2.58 -10.54 23.30
N TRP A 56 -1.83 -9.79 24.11
CA TRP A 56 -1.91 -9.81 25.58
C TRP A 56 -2.80 -8.72 26.17
N ALA A 57 -3.35 -7.81 25.35
CA ALA A 57 -4.24 -6.73 25.78
C ALA A 57 -5.73 -7.11 25.62
N HIS A 58 -6.05 -8.40 25.62
CA HIS A 58 -7.37 -8.91 25.28
C HIS A 58 -8.37 -8.73 26.42
N ASP A 59 -9.46 -7.98 26.20
CA ASP A 59 -10.56 -7.89 27.14
C ASP A 59 -11.55 -9.06 26.93
N THR A 60 -11.61 -9.96 27.91
CA THR A 60 -12.52 -11.11 27.90
C THR A 60 -13.99 -10.71 28.01
N ASN A 61 -14.30 -9.57 28.63
CA ASN A 61 -15.69 -9.15 28.87
C ASN A 61 -16.38 -8.71 27.57
N ALA A 62 -15.63 -8.14 26.62
CA ALA A 62 -16.15 -7.73 25.32
C ALA A 62 -16.61 -8.92 24.45
N THR A 63 -16.00 -10.10 24.61
CA THR A 63 -16.37 -11.31 23.84
C THR A 63 -17.75 -11.85 24.20
N ALA A 64 -18.20 -11.66 25.44
CA ALA A 64 -19.37 -12.35 25.97
C ALA A 64 -20.69 -11.84 25.38
N LEU A 65 -20.79 -10.54 25.03
CA LEU A 65 -22.02 -9.99 24.48
C LEU A 65 -22.18 -10.36 22.99
N VAL A 66 -21.12 -10.21 22.19
CA VAL A 66 -21.15 -10.55 20.76
C VAL A 66 -21.39 -12.03 20.54
N SER A 67 -20.73 -12.92 21.30
CA SER A 67 -20.92 -14.37 21.18
C SER A 67 -22.34 -14.82 21.55
N ARG A 68 -22.95 -14.23 22.59
CA ARG A 68 -24.36 -14.48 22.95
C ARG A 68 -25.31 -14.02 21.85
N CYS A 69 -25.12 -12.81 21.33
CA CYS A 69 -25.95 -12.25 20.27
C CYS A 69 -25.78 -13.00 18.93
N ALA A 70 -24.61 -13.62 18.68
CA ALA A 70 -24.35 -14.36 17.45
C ALA A 70 -25.18 -15.64 17.29
N VAL A 71 -25.60 -16.26 18.40
CA VAL A 71 -26.44 -17.47 18.41
C VAL A 71 -27.89 -17.13 18.13
N ASN A 72 -28.43 -16.11 18.79
CA ASN A 72 -29.77 -15.61 18.55
C ASN A 72 -29.87 -14.13 18.91
N VAL A 73 -29.98 -13.29 17.88
CA VAL A 73 -30.00 -11.84 18.02
C VAL A 73 -31.22 -11.40 18.84
N SER A 74 -32.40 -11.97 18.56
CA SER A 74 -33.66 -11.61 19.22
C SER A 74 -33.65 -11.81 20.74
N MET A 75 -33.00 -12.88 21.23
CA MET A 75 -32.87 -13.13 22.67
C MET A 75 -31.89 -12.17 23.35
N CYS A 76 -30.88 -11.71 22.62
CA CYS A 76 -29.81 -10.86 23.12
C CYS A 76 -30.13 -9.36 22.99
N THR A 77 -31.13 -8.97 22.19
CA THR A 77 -31.48 -7.58 21.89
C THR A 77 -31.63 -6.73 23.15
N SER A 78 -32.36 -7.22 24.15
CA SER A 78 -32.61 -6.46 25.39
C SER A 78 -31.34 -6.21 26.21
N ASP A 79 -30.45 -7.20 26.31
CA ASP A 79 -29.19 -7.10 27.04
C ASP A 79 -28.19 -6.20 26.31
N ALA A 80 -28.12 -6.33 24.98
CA ALA A 80 -27.29 -5.46 24.15
C ALA A 80 -27.73 -4.00 24.27
N LEU A 81 -29.03 -3.71 24.14
CA LEU A 81 -29.56 -2.36 24.29
C LEU A 81 -29.24 -1.77 25.67
N ARG A 82 -29.45 -2.53 26.76
CA ARG A 82 -29.10 -2.08 28.12
C ARG A 82 -27.62 -1.76 28.25
N PHE A 83 -26.74 -2.60 27.70
CA PHE A 83 -25.30 -2.38 27.74
C PHE A 83 -24.90 -1.06 27.05
N PHE A 84 -25.37 -0.83 25.82
CA PHE A 84 -25.04 0.40 25.09
C PHE A 84 -25.70 1.64 25.68
N GLN A 85 -26.94 1.54 26.17
CA GLN A 85 -27.63 2.64 26.83
C GLN A 85 -26.95 3.06 28.14
N ALA A 86 -26.43 2.11 28.91
CA ALA A 86 -25.64 2.41 30.11
C ALA A 86 -24.34 3.17 29.79
N HIS A 87 -23.74 2.90 28.62
CA HIS A 87 -22.55 3.59 28.14
C HIS A 87 -22.86 4.89 27.37
N ALA A 88 -24.14 5.18 27.10
CA ALA A 88 -24.53 6.35 26.31
C ALA A 88 -24.06 7.67 26.94
N SER A 89 -23.90 7.74 28.26
CA SER A 89 -23.39 8.93 28.97
C SER A 89 -21.97 9.32 28.60
N VAL A 90 -21.18 8.40 28.03
CA VAL A 90 -19.82 8.65 27.56
C VAL A 90 -19.82 9.56 26.32
N VAL A 91 -20.88 9.47 25.51
CA VAL A 91 -21.09 10.34 24.35
C VAL A 91 -21.97 11.50 24.81
N SER A 92 -21.54 12.73 24.54
CA SER A 92 -22.25 13.94 24.97
C SER A 92 -22.38 14.93 23.82
N ASN A 93 -23.19 15.98 24.00
CA ASN A 93 -23.36 17.01 22.99
C ASN A 93 -22.04 17.68 22.55
N ARG A 94 -20.99 17.65 23.40
CA ARG A 94 -19.63 18.13 23.05
C ARG A 94 -18.78 17.06 22.37
N ASN A 95 -18.85 15.81 22.83
CA ASN A 95 -18.13 14.68 22.25
C ASN A 95 -19.13 13.72 21.63
N ARG A 96 -19.49 13.96 20.36
CA ARG A 96 -20.48 13.17 19.60
C ARG A 96 -19.97 11.79 19.19
N TYR A 97 -18.67 11.53 19.32
CA TYR A 97 -18.05 10.27 18.96
C TYR A 97 -17.10 9.81 20.07
N TYR A 98 -17.29 8.58 20.51
CA TYR A 98 -16.42 7.89 21.46
C TYR A 98 -15.85 6.63 20.80
N HIS A 99 -14.56 6.40 21.00
CA HIS A 99 -13.84 5.26 20.44
C HIS A 99 -12.97 4.63 21.54
N SER A 100 -13.08 3.32 21.68
CA SER A 100 -12.22 2.45 22.48
C SER A 100 -11.78 1.23 21.65
N GLN A 101 -10.90 0.39 22.18
CA GLN A 101 -10.37 -0.79 21.46
C GLN A 101 -11.47 -1.73 20.95
N ASP A 102 -12.59 -1.82 21.68
CA ASP A 102 -13.63 -2.83 21.45
C ASP A 102 -15.02 -2.21 21.21
N LEU A 103 -15.15 -0.90 21.43
CA LEU A 103 -16.43 -0.18 21.46
C LEU A 103 -16.32 1.15 20.73
N ASP A 104 -17.16 1.34 19.73
CA ASP A 104 -17.36 2.61 19.04
C ASP A 104 -18.78 3.10 19.29
N MET A 105 -18.95 4.38 19.64
CA MET A 105 -20.26 4.98 19.79
C MET A 105 -20.33 6.35 19.12
N LEU A 106 -21.43 6.59 18.40
CA LEU A 106 -21.76 7.85 17.76
C LEU A 106 -23.14 8.32 18.25
N GLN A 107 -23.26 9.62 18.50
CA GLN A 107 -24.53 10.30 18.68
C GLN A 107 -24.67 11.35 17.57
N THR A 108 -25.79 11.31 16.85
CA THR A 108 -26.19 12.37 15.93
C THR A 108 -27.58 12.87 16.27
N SER A 109 -27.83 14.15 16.01
CA SER A 109 -29.17 14.74 16.15
C SER A 109 -29.72 14.97 14.75
N LEU A 110 -30.73 14.20 14.35
CA LEU A 110 -31.36 14.33 13.03
C LEU A 110 -32.79 14.83 13.17
N ARG A 111 -33.25 15.57 12.16
CA ARG A 111 -34.68 15.90 12.05
C ARG A 111 -35.43 14.65 11.60
N LEU A 112 -36.57 14.37 12.21
CA LEU A 112 -37.47 13.35 11.70
C LEU A 112 -38.11 13.83 10.39
N PRO A 113 -38.33 12.93 9.41
CA PRO A 113 -38.85 13.34 8.12
C PRO A 113 -40.29 13.83 8.29
N LEU A 114 -40.62 14.87 7.53
CA LEU A 114 -42.00 15.38 7.44
C LEU A 114 -42.82 14.41 6.57
N GLU A 115 -44.16 14.38 6.72
CA GLU A 115 -45.06 13.45 5.99
C GLU A 115 -44.87 13.44 4.45
N ASN A 116 -44.27 14.49 3.88
CA ASN A 116 -44.03 14.64 2.44
C ASN A 116 -42.63 14.21 1.96
N GLU A 117 -41.71 13.84 2.86
CA GLU A 117 -40.35 13.40 2.50
C GLU A 117 -40.29 11.87 2.31
N THR A 118 -39.49 11.39 1.35
CA THR A 118 -39.35 9.95 1.12
C THR A 118 -38.52 9.33 2.24
N SER A 119 -39.07 8.32 2.93
CA SER A 119 -38.39 7.61 4.03
C SER A 119 -37.05 7.01 3.63
N ALA A 120 -36.89 6.57 2.37
CA ALA A 120 -35.62 6.09 1.85
C ALA A 120 -34.50 7.15 1.92
N SER A 121 -34.79 8.40 1.53
CA SER A 121 -33.79 9.48 1.58
C SER A 121 -33.34 9.81 3.00
N TRP A 122 -34.25 9.67 3.97
CA TRP A 122 -33.95 9.85 5.38
C TRP A 122 -33.07 8.71 5.92
N VAL A 123 -33.39 7.45 5.61
CA VAL A 123 -32.57 6.30 6.01
C VAL A 123 -31.16 6.40 5.43
N ASP A 124 -31.03 6.81 4.17
CA ASP A 124 -29.74 7.00 3.51
C ASP A 124 -28.91 8.10 4.19
N SER A 125 -29.58 9.13 4.74
CA SER A 125 -28.94 10.21 5.48
C SER A 125 -28.45 9.81 6.88
N LEU A 126 -28.86 8.65 7.39
CA LEU A 126 -28.37 8.15 8.68
C LEU A 126 -26.89 7.81 8.59
N PRO A 127 -26.10 8.17 9.63
CA PRO A 127 -24.70 7.79 9.66
C PRO A 127 -24.60 6.26 9.64
N TYR A 128 -23.71 5.75 8.80
CA TYR A 128 -23.44 4.31 8.66
C TYR A 128 -24.61 3.48 8.12
N SER A 129 -25.61 4.12 7.50
CA SER A 129 -26.69 3.45 6.76
C SER A 129 -26.15 2.35 5.83
N PHE A 130 -24.99 2.58 5.22
CA PHE A 130 -24.23 1.61 4.43
C PHE A 130 -23.96 0.25 5.09
N TYR A 131 -23.86 0.19 6.43
CA TYR A 131 -23.60 -1.04 7.20
C TYR A 131 -24.85 -1.68 7.81
N PHE A 132 -26.03 -1.10 7.57
CA PHE A 132 -27.25 -1.59 8.20
C PHE A 132 -27.66 -2.96 7.65
N SER A 133 -28.18 -3.80 8.54
CA SER A 133 -28.92 -5.00 8.14
C SER A 133 -30.27 -4.63 7.53
N LEU A 134 -30.91 -5.61 6.88
CA LEU A 134 -32.26 -5.42 6.33
C LEU A 134 -33.26 -5.03 7.43
N ASP A 135 -33.13 -5.62 8.63
CA ASP A 135 -33.99 -5.28 9.76
C ASP A 135 -33.71 -3.87 10.31
N GLN A 136 -32.46 -3.41 10.31
CA GLN A 136 -32.11 -2.03 10.70
C GLN A 136 -32.62 -1.00 9.70
N VAL A 137 -32.56 -1.29 8.40
CA VAL A 137 -33.16 -0.44 7.36
C VAL A 137 -34.69 -0.38 7.54
N ARG A 138 -35.33 -1.53 7.77
CA ARG A 138 -36.77 -1.60 8.05
C ARG A 138 -37.16 -0.82 9.30
N TRP A 139 -36.41 -1.00 10.40
CA TRP A 139 -36.60 -0.27 11.64
C TRP A 139 -36.49 1.25 11.42
N ALA A 140 -35.46 1.69 10.71
CA ALA A 140 -35.26 3.11 10.42
C ALA A 140 -36.42 3.67 9.56
N THR A 141 -36.94 2.88 8.63
CA THR A 141 -38.10 3.25 7.79
C THR A 141 -39.38 3.39 8.63
N LEU A 142 -39.61 2.49 9.58
CA LEU A 142 -40.77 2.55 10.48
C LEU A 142 -40.68 3.73 11.45
N VAL A 143 -39.47 4.07 11.92
CA VAL A 143 -39.21 5.28 12.72
C VAL A 143 -39.45 6.54 11.89
N ALA A 144 -39.05 6.55 10.61
CA ALA A 144 -39.31 7.64 9.69
C ALA A 144 -40.82 7.90 9.51
N HIS A 145 -41.63 6.84 9.45
CA HIS A 145 -43.09 6.97 9.35
C HIS A 145 -43.79 7.31 10.68
N GLY A 146 -43.05 7.42 11.79
CA GLY A 146 -43.64 7.68 13.11
C GLY A 146 -44.40 6.51 13.71
N GLU A 147 -44.26 5.30 13.14
CA GLU A 147 -44.98 4.09 13.57
C GLU A 147 -44.35 3.43 14.81
N LEU A 148 -43.08 3.73 15.11
CA LEU A 148 -42.33 3.16 16.24
C LEU A 148 -41.89 4.23 17.24
N ASN A 149 -42.36 4.10 18.49
CA ASN A 149 -41.89 4.90 19.61
C ASN A 149 -40.69 4.21 20.31
N ALA A 150 -39.48 4.61 19.93
CA ALA A 150 -38.25 4.52 20.73
C ALA A 150 -37.78 3.13 21.23
N THR A 151 -38.02 2.05 20.49
CA THR A 151 -37.32 0.77 20.70
C THR A 151 -36.06 0.73 19.85
N GLY A 152 -34.93 0.27 20.38
CA GLY A 152 -33.71 0.10 19.59
C GLY A 152 -33.70 -1.21 18.78
N ASN A 153 -32.83 -1.28 17.78
CA ASN A 153 -32.61 -2.45 16.94
C ASN A 153 -31.14 -2.91 17.04
N VAL A 154 -30.92 -4.21 16.89
CA VAL A 154 -29.62 -4.87 17.03
C VAL A 154 -29.38 -5.77 15.83
N ALA A 155 -28.17 -5.75 15.28
CA ALA A 155 -27.76 -6.64 14.21
C ALA A 155 -26.36 -7.20 14.45
N VAL A 156 -26.09 -8.38 13.87
CA VAL A 156 -24.78 -9.03 13.94
C VAL A 156 -24.18 -9.13 12.54
N SER A 157 -22.98 -8.60 12.36
CA SER A 157 -22.22 -8.82 11.13
C SER A 157 -21.33 -10.04 11.28
N ARG A 158 -21.27 -10.83 10.22
CA ARG A 158 -20.49 -12.05 10.08
C ARG A 158 -19.47 -11.90 8.93
N CYS A 159 -18.39 -12.64 9.02
CA CYS A 159 -17.40 -12.81 7.95
C CYS A 159 -17.05 -14.29 7.82
N LEU A 160 -17.35 -14.90 6.67
CA LEU A 160 -17.36 -16.33 6.44
C LEU A 160 -18.18 -17.08 7.51
N GLY A 161 -19.32 -16.51 7.90
CA GLY A 161 -20.19 -17.08 8.95
C GLY A 161 -19.71 -16.86 10.40
N LEU A 162 -18.50 -16.34 10.63
CA LEU A 162 -17.99 -16.02 11.97
C LEU A 162 -18.48 -14.64 12.41
N PRO A 163 -19.00 -14.46 13.64
CA PRO A 163 -19.44 -13.15 14.12
C PRO A 163 -18.25 -12.21 14.30
N VAL A 164 -18.33 -11.02 13.71
CA VAL A 164 -17.24 -10.03 13.68
C VAL A 164 -17.60 -8.71 14.35
N LEU A 165 -18.88 -8.33 14.32
CA LEU A 165 -19.34 -7.04 14.82
C LEU A 165 -20.78 -7.18 15.34
N LEU A 166 -21.07 -6.53 16.47
CA LEU A 166 -22.43 -6.30 16.95
C LEU A 166 -22.74 -4.82 16.73
N SER A 167 -23.83 -4.51 16.03
CA SER A 167 -24.29 -3.14 15.80
C SER A 167 -25.61 -2.90 16.50
N VAL A 168 -25.73 -1.73 17.13
CA VAL A 168 -26.91 -1.35 17.92
C VAL A 168 -27.30 0.07 17.54
N LEU A 169 -28.57 0.25 17.22
CA LEU A 169 -29.15 1.53 16.82
C LEU A 169 -30.34 1.81 17.73
N TRP A 170 -30.39 2.97 18.37
CA TRP A 170 -31.56 3.36 19.14
C TRP A 170 -31.79 4.87 19.10
N LEU A 171 -33.03 5.24 19.40
CA LEU A 171 -33.48 6.61 19.42
C LEU A 171 -33.77 7.03 20.86
N SER A 172 -33.31 8.21 21.24
CA SER A 172 -33.66 8.83 22.52
C SER A 172 -34.19 10.24 22.25
N ARG A 173 -35.44 10.46 22.65
CA ARG A 173 -36.06 11.78 22.72
C ARG A 173 -35.96 12.25 24.16
N LYS A 174 -35.55 13.50 24.40
CA LYS A 174 -35.59 14.04 25.77
C LYS A 174 -37.05 14.29 26.14
N ASP A 175 -37.44 13.82 27.32
CA ASP A 175 -38.78 14.07 27.84
C ASP A 175 -39.04 15.59 27.92
N GLY A 176 -40.14 16.04 27.32
CA GLY A 176 -40.52 17.47 27.25
C GLY A 176 -39.91 18.26 26.08
N ASP A 177 -39.07 17.65 25.24
CA ASP A 177 -38.55 18.27 24.02
C ASP A 177 -39.46 17.94 22.83
N TYR A 178 -40.37 18.87 22.50
CA TYR A 178 -41.26 18.80 21.32
C TYR A 178 -40.55 19.17 20.01
N SER A 179 -39.22 19.29 20.00
CA SER A 179 -38.51 19.56 18.76
C SER A 179 -38.60 18.38 17.79
N ASP A 180 -38.70 18.68 16.48
CA ASP A 180 -38.62 17.70 15.39
C ASP A 180 -37.28 16.93 15.34
N LYS A 181 -36.37 17.16 16.30
CA LYS A 181 -35.03 16.60 16.34
C LYS A 181 -34.97 15.44 17.33
N ALA A 182 -34.54 14.29 16.84
CA ALA A 182 -34.27 13.11 17.66
C ALA A 182 -32.77 12.86 17.80
N ASN A 183 -32.32 12.43 18.97
CA ASN A 183 -30.96 11.94 19.14
C ASN A 183 -30.93 10.46 18.78
N ILE A 184 -30.18 10.15 17.73
CA ILE A 184 -29.96 8.80 17.25
C ILE A 184 -28.58 8.40 17.74
N TYR A 185 -28.55 7.28 18.43
CA TYR A 185 -27.33 6.68 18.94
C TYR A 185 -27.03 5.42 18.15
N PHE A 186 -25.76 5.28 17.86
CA PHE A 186 -25.26 4.14 17.13
C PHE A 186 -24.02 3.60 17.81
N GLY A 187 -24.05 2.33 18.15
CA GLY A 187 -22.99 1.64 18.86
C GLY A 187 -22.52 0.42 18.10
N TYR A 188 -21.22 0.19 18.09
CA TYR A 188 -20.63 -1.05 17.62
C TYR A 188 -19.74 -1.66 18.70
N GLN A 189 -19.86 -2.97 18.85
CA GLN A 189 -18.90 -3.76 19.61
C GLN A 189 -18.17 -4.73 18.69
N ILE A 190 -16.85 -4.67 18.74
CA ILE A 190 -15.97 -5.48 17.90
C ILE A 190 -15.83 -6.86 18.54
N ALA A 191 -16.09 -7.92 17.77
CA ALA A 191 -15.81 -9.28 18.24
C ALA A 191 -14.29 -9.45 18.40
N PRO A 192 -13.79 -9.81 19.59
CA PRO A 192 -12.36 -10.03 19.76
C PRO A 192 -11.92 -11.31 19.05
N HIS A 193 -10.72 -11.31 18.46
CA HIS A 193 -10.15 -12.53 17.86
C HIS A 193 -9.90 -13.59 18.94
N ALA A 194 -10.09 -14.87 18.61
CA ALA A 194 -9.64 -15.94 19.48
C ALA A 194 -8.16 -15.71 19.85
N GLN A 195 -7.82 -15.83 21.14
CA GLN A 195 -6.48 -15.46 21.65
C GLN A 195 -5.35 -16.14 20.86
N VAL A 196 -5.52 -17.41 20.50
CA VAL A 196 -4.59 -18.16 19.65
C VAL A 196 -4.42 -17.50 18.27
N ALA A 197 -5.52 -17.09 17.63
CA ALA A 197 -5.47 -16.40 16.34
C ALA A 197 -4.76 -15.05 16.44
N ALA A 198 -4.92 -14.31 17.56
CA ALA A 198 -4.21 -13.06 17.80
C ALA A 198 -2.68 -13.27 17.91
N TYR A 199 -2.23 -14.31 18.62
CA TYR A 199 -0.81 -14.67 18.70
C TYR A 199 -0.26 -15.14 17.35
N VAL A 200 -0.99 -15.98 16.62
CA VAL A 200 -0.59 -16.45 15.29
C VAL A 200 -0.41 -15.27 14.33
N LYS A 201 -1.33 -14.30 14.33
CA LYS A 201 -1.19 -13.06 13.56
C LYS A 201 0.03 -12.25 13.98
N CYS A 202 0.25 -12.07 15.28
CA CYS A 202 1.40 -11.32 15.79
C CYS A 202 2.73 -11.93 15.37
N VAL A 203 2.90 -13.23 15.58
CA VAL A 203 4.09 -13.95 15.14
C VAL A 203 4.23 -13.86 13.61
N GLY A 204 3.13 -14.05 12.88
CA GLY A 204 3.10 -13.91 11.41
C GLY A 204 3.58 -12.53 10.94
N ARG A 205 3.07 -11.44 11.53
CA ARG A 205 3.45 -10.05 11.20
C ARG A 205 4.92 -9.76 11.53
N VAL A 206 5.43 -10.22 12.67
CA VAL A 206 6.84 -10.05 13.05
C VAL A 206 7.75 -10.84 12.12
N CYS A 207 7.45 -12.12 11.87
CA CYS A 207 8.20 -12.96 10.92
C CYS A 207 8.20 -12.33 9.52
N PHE A 208 7.07 -11.76 9.09
CA PHE A 208 6.96 -11.13 7.78
C PHE A 208 7.73 -9.80 7.70
N ALA A 209 7.74 -8.99 8.77
CA ALA A 209 8.57 -7.79 8.86
C ALA A 209 10.07 -8.14 8.77
N VAL A 210 10.50 -9.18 9.48
CA VAL A 210 11.88 -9.71 9.40
C VAL A 210 12.19 -10.24 7.99
N TYR A 211 11.24 -10.95 7.37
CA TYR A 211 11.36 -11.42 5.99
C TYR A 211 11.57 -10.26 5.00
N ILE A 212 10.80 -9.17 5.13
CA ILE A 212 10.95 -7.98 4.30
C ILE A 212 12.36 -7.38 4.46
N LEU A 213 12.85 -7.23 5.69
CA LEU A 213 14.20 -6.72 5.96
C LEU A 213 15.29 -7.62 5.37
N TYR A 214 15.17 -8.93 5.58
CA TYR A 214 16.08 -9.92 5.01
C TYR A 214 16.09 -9.87 3.46
N TYR A 215 14.91 -9.77 2.85
CA TYR A 215 14.79 -9.70 1.40
C TYR A 215 15.39 -8.40 0.84
N MET A 216 15.12 -7.24 1.46
CA MET A 216 15.76 -5.97 1.12
C MET A 216 17.29 -6.06 1.22
N TRP A 217 17.80 -6.66 2.30
CA TRP A 217 19.24 -6.84 2.45
C TRP A 217 19.83 -7.68 1.31
N ARG A 218 19.22 -8.85 1.03
CA ARG A 218 19.75 -9.82 0.08
C ARG A 218 19.67 -9.37 -1.38
N HIS A 219 18.60 -8.68 -1.75
CA HIS A 219 18.26 -8.32 -3.14
C HIS A 219 18.45 -6.83 -3.48
N TYR A 220 18.73 -5.98 -2.48
CA TYR A 220 18.98 -4.56 -2.70
C TYR A 220 20.33 -4.13 -2.11
N TYR A 221 20.45 -4.10 -0.78
CA TYR A 221 21.61 -3.51 -0.10
C TYR A 221 22.92 -4.27 -0.32
N ARG A 222 22.90 -5.60 -0.45
CA ARG A 222 24.10 -6.38 -0.76
C ARG A 222 24.76 -5.97 -2.08
N HIS A 223 23.99 -5.52 -3.07
CA HIS A 223 24.55 -5.09 -4.36
C HIS A 223 25.37 -3.81 -4.23
N TYR A 224 25.07 -2.96 -3.26
CA TYR A 224 25.87 -1.76 -2.96
C TYR A 224 27.24 -2.11 -2.38
N GLN A 225 27.36 -3.20 -1.61
CA GLN A 225 28.67 -3.68 -1.13
C GLN A 225 29.55 -4.17 -2.28
N HIS A 226 28.97 -4.91 -3.22
CA HIS A 226 29.68 -5.35 -4.43
C HIS A 226 30.09 -4.16 -5.29
N LEU A 227 29.19 -3.17 -5.47
CA LEU A 227 29.49 -1.94 -6.20
C LEU A 227 30.66 -1.18 -5.57
N LEU A 228 30.68 -1.04 -4.24
CA LEU A 228 31.76 -0.39 -3.51
C LEU A 228 33.12 -1.05 -3.80
N GLN A 229 33.18 -2.38 -3.72
CA GLN A 229 34.41 -3.14 -3.99
C GLN A 229 34.86 -2.98 -5.45
N SER A 230 33.93 -3.07 -6.40
CA SER A 230 34.24 -2.88 -7.83
C SER A 230 34.71 -1.46 -8.14
N LEU A 231 34.14 -0.43 -7.49
CA LEU A 231 34.58 0.96 -7.67
C LEU A 231 35.98 1.21 -7.11
N HIS A 232 36.32 0.62 -5.96
CA HIS A 232 37.66 0.71 -5.40
C HIS A 232 38.73 0.06 -6.29
N GLN A 233 38.40 -1.05 -6.94
CA GLN A 233 39.33 -1.84 -7.74
C GLN A 233 39.46 -1.35 -9.18
N TYR A 234 38.33 -1.06 -9.85
CA TYR A 234 38.28 -0.83 -11.28
C TYR A 234 37.92 0.61 -11.67
N GLY A 235 37.32 1.39 -10.75
CA GLY A 235 36.81 2.72 -11.05
C GLY A 235 35.71 2.73 -12.11
N LEU A 236 35.46 3.89 -12.71
CA LEU A 236 34.49 4.08 -13.80
C LEU A 236 35.19 4.57 -15.06
N TYR A 237 34.52 4.36 -16.21
CA TYR A 237 35.01 4.80 -17.51
C TYR A 237 35.34 6.31 -17.50
N LYS A 238 36.60 6.65 -17.82
CA LYS A 238 37.21 8.01 -17.81
C LYS A 238 37.60 8.59 -16.44
N ALA A 239 37.40 7.87 -15.34
CA ALA A 239 37.91 8.32 -14.04
C ALA A 239 39.44 8.18 -13.98
N ARG A 240 40.11 9.17 -13.38
CA ARG A 240 41.57 9.15 -13.18
C ARG A 240 41.89 8.43 -11.86
N PRO A 241 43.03 7.73 -11.75
CA PRO A 241 43.48 7.20 -10.47
C PRO A 241 43.51 8.31 -9.40
N GLY A 242 43.00 8.03 -8.20
CA GLY A 242 42.83 9.02 -7.14
C GLY A 242 41.51 9.81 -7.17
N THR A 243 40.65 9.65 -8.18
CA THR A 243 39.29 10.20 -8.16
C THR A 243 38.48 9.59 -6.99
N VAL A 244 37.68 10.43 -6.33
CA VAL A 244 36.75 10.01 -5.27
C VAL A 244 35.35 9.86 -5.85
N PHE A 245 34.76 8.68 -5.70
CA PHE A 245 33.38 8.38 -6.05
C PHE A 245 32.46 8.62 -4.85
N GLU A 246 31.32 9.25 -5.06
CA GLU A 246 30.26 9.38 -4.07
C GLU A 246 29.05 8.53 -4.50
N ILE A 247 28.68 7.57 -3.66
CA ILE A 247 27.54 6.69 -3.88
C ILE A 247 26.30 7.28 -3.23
N ILE A 248 25.26 7.45 -4.05
CA ILE A 248 23.91 7.84 -3.65
C ILE A 248 23.02 6.60 -3.76
N VAL A 249 22.54 6.16 -2.61
CA VAL A 249 21.66 5.00 -2.48
C VAL A 249 20.24 5.38 -2.87
N GLY A 250 19.58 4.55 -3.68
CA GLY A 250 18.17 4.66 -4.01
C GLY A 250 17.26 4.08 -2.92
N ASP A 251 16.01 3.79 -3.30
CA ASP A 251 14.95 3.28 -2.43
C ASP A 251 14.59 1.81 -2.76
N PRO A 252 14.63 0.89 -1.77
CA PRO A 252 14.23 -0.50 -1.97
C PRO A 252 12.72 -0.74 -2.11
N THR A 253 11.86 0.27 -1.87
CA THR A 253 10.40 0.09 -1.74
C THR A 253 9.78 -0.62 -2.94
N SER A 254 10.12 -0.23 -4.18
CA SER A 254 9.57 -0.86 -5.39
C SER A 254 9.95 -2.34 -5.52
N VAL A 255 11.16 -2.72 -5.07
CA VAL A 255 11.65 -4.11 -5.10
C VAL A 255 10.78 -5.02 -4.22
N ILE A 256 10.34 -4.50 -3.07
CA ILE A 256 9.48 -5.24 -2.13
C ILE A 256 8.03 -5.27 -2.60
N LEU A 257 7.47 -4.11 -2.98
CA LEU A 257 6.07 -4.01 -3.37
C LEU A 257 5.72 -4.84 -4.61
N LEU A 258 6.70 -5.13 -5.47
CA LEU A 258 6.51 -5.96 -6.67
C LEU A 258 6.70 -7.47 -6.42
N HIS A 259 7.10 -7.86 -5.21
CA HIS A 259 7.24 -9.26 -4.89
C HIS A 259 5.85 -9.88 -4.61
N PRO A 260 5.42 -10.94 -5.32
CA PRO A 260 4.04 -11.42 -5.29
C PRO A 260 3.57 -11.92 -3.91
N ILE A 261 4.50 -12.40 -3.08
CA ILE A 261 4.19 -12.83 -1.71
C ILE A 261 3.74 -11.65 -0.85
N VAL A 262 4.19 -10.42 -1.13
CA VAL A 262 3.92 -9.26 -0.30
C VAL A 262 2.44 -8.85 -0.32
N PRO A 263 1.83 -8.50 -1.47
CA PRO A 263 0.40 -8.18 -1.49
C PRO A 263 -0.47 -9.39 -1.12
N LEU A 264 -0.02 -10.62 -1.36
CA LEU A 264 -0.75 -11.82 -0.93
C LEU A 264 -0.80 -11.92 0.61
N PHE A 265 0.33 -11.76 1.29
CA PHE A 265 0.38 -11.76 2.76
C PHE A 265 -0.51 -10.66 3.34
N PHE A 266 -0.41 -9.44 2.80
CA PHE A 266 -1.24 -8.33 3.25
C PHE A 266 -2.73 -8.53 2.97
N ALA A 267 -3.09 -9.17 1.85
CA ALA A 267 -4.49 -9.51 1.59
C ALA A 267 -5.03 -10.50 2.62
N ILE A 268 -4.26 -11.54 2.98
CA ILE A 268 -4.63 -12.50 4.02
C ILE A 268 -4.70 -11.81 5.39
N ASP A 269 -3.72 -10.97 5.72
CA ASP A 269 -3.67 -10.22 6.98
C ASP A 269 -4.88 -9.29 7.15
N VAL A 270 -5.25 -8.54 6.11
CA VAL A 270 -6.45 -7.70 6.12
C VAL A 270 -7.74 -8.54 6.16
N ALA A 271 -7.83 -9.60 5.36
CA ALA A 271 -8.99 -10.50 5.35
C ALA A 271 -9.21 -11.20 6.70
N SER A 272 -8.13 -11.41 7.46
CA SER A 272 -8.20 -12.00 8.79
C SER A 272 -8.75 -11.05 9.85
N SER A 273 -8.72 -9.73 9.63
CA SER A 273 -9.17 -8.69 10.58
C SER A 273 -10.27 -7.78 9.99
N PRO A 274 -11.41 -8.34 9.52
CA PRO A 274 -12.47 -7.57 8.87
C PRO A 274 -13.18 -6.61 9.83
N ASN A 275 -13.24 -6.95 11.11
CA ASN A 275 -13.88 -6.20 12.19
C ASN A 275 -13.23 -4.82 12.36
N TYR A 276 -11.89 -4.79 12.33
CA TYR A 276 -11.11 -3.55 12.44
C TYR A 276 -11.12 -2.75 11.15
N LEU A 277 -11.25 -3.40 9.99
CA LEU A 277 -11.45 -2.71 8.73
C LEU A 277 -12.80 -1.97 8.69
N ALA A 278 -13.86 -2.60 9.21
CA ALA A 278 -15.17 -1.98 9.38
C ALA A 278 -15.17 -0.82 10.38
N SER A 279 -14.49 -0.98 11.52
CA SER A 279 -14.34 0.13 12.48
C SER A 279 -13.49 1.27 11.89
N ALA A 280 -12.45 0.98 11.11
CA ALA A 280 -11.62 2.00 10.48
C ALA A 280 -12.38 2.82 9.42
N SER A 281 -13.24 2.19 8.61
CA SER A 281 -14.11 2.91 7.66
C SER A 281 -15.12 3.79 8.40
N VAL A 282 -15.67 3.32 9.51
CA VAL A 282 -16.57 4.09 10.40
C VAL A 282 -15.86 5.33 10.97
N ARG A 283 -14.59 5.20 11.38
CA ARG A 283 -13.76 6.29 11.92
C ARG A 283 -13.43 7.36 10.88
N VAL A 284 -13.23 6.97 9.62
CA VAL A 284 -12.97 7.91 8.52
C VAL A 284 -14.14 8.86 8.27
N VAL A 285 -15.36 8.44 8.56
CA VAL A 285 -16.55 9.31 8.44
C VAL A 285 -16.55 10.42 9.50
N GLN A 286 -15.82 10.24 10.60
CA GLN A 286 -15.78 11.16 11.73
C GLN A 286 -14.81 12.34 11.51
N VAL A 287 -15.06 13.16 10.48
CA VAL A 287 -14.22 14.32 10.12
C VAL A 287 -14.14 15.35 11.25
N ALA A 288 -15.16 15.43 12.12
CA ALA A 288 -15.15 16.33 13.28
C ALA A 288 -14.15 15.91 14.37
N ASN A 289 -13.78 14.63 14.44
CA ASN A 289 -12.79 14.11 15.38
C ASN A 289 -11.51 13.75 14.62
N ALA A 290 -10.57 14.71 14.55
CA ALA A 290 -9.33 14.56 13.80
C ALA A 290 -8.50 13.33 14.21
N GLN A 291 -8.53 12.95 15.50
CA GLN A 291 -7.81 11.77 15.98
C GLN A 291 -8.40 10.49 15.40
N ALA A 292 -9.73 10.32 15.49
CA ALA A 292 -10.43 9.16 14.93
C ALA A 292 -10.24 9.08 13.41
N PHE A 293 -10.41 10.22 12.72
CA PHE A 293 -10.19 10.34 11.29
C PHE A 293 -8.77 9.91 10.87
N CYS A 294 -7.74 10.42 11.56
CA CYS A 294 -6.35 10.07 11.29
C CYS A 294 -6.07 8.58 11.55
N LEU A 295 -6.57 8.01 12.65
CA LEU A 295 -6.42 6.57 12.94
C LEU A 295 -7.12 5.70 11.89
N GLY A 296 -8.33 6.08 11.45
CA GLY A 296 -9.04 5.41 10.37
C GLY A 296 -8.27 5.46 9.05
N CYS A 297 -7.77 6.64 8.67
CA CYS A 297 -6.94 6.83 7.47
C CYS A 297 -5.65 6.01 7.52
N LEU A 298 -4.95 6.02 8.66
CA LEU A 298 -3.72 5.24 8.85
C LEU A 298 -3.97 3.75 8.73
N TYR A 299 -5.06 3.23 9.31
CA TYR A 299 -5.40 1.82 9.19
C TYR A 299 -5.78 1.45 7.74
N LEU A 300 -6.60 2.29 7.09
CA LEU A 300 -7.01 2.09 5.69
C LEU A 300 -5.87 2.28 4.70
N SER A 301 -4.77 2.93 5.06
CA SER A 301 -3.58 3.03 4.20
C SER A 301 -3.06 1.66 3.76
N ARG A 302 -3.26 0.60 4.56
CA ARG A 302 -2.91 -0.79 4.24
C ARG A 302 -3.62 -1.32 2.99
N THR A 303 -4.76 -0.73 2.60
CA THR A 303 -5.49 -1.08 1.37
C THR A 303 -4.72 -0.75 0.09
N VAL A 304 -3.68 0.11 0.15
CA VAL A 304 -2.77 0.37 -0.97
C VAL A 304 -2.13 -0.92 -1.51
N LEU A 305 -1.99 -1.94 -0.67
CA LEU A 305 -1.37 -3.21 -1.06
C LEU A 305 -2.27 -4.00 -2.02
N PHE A 306 -3.59 -3.79 -1.97
CA PHE A 306 -4.50 -4.29 -3.01
C PHE A 306 -4.22 -3.62 -4.35
N ALA A 307 -3.92 -2.32 -4.36
CA ALA A 307 -3.53 -1.57 -5.55
C ALA A 307 -2.25 -2.15 -6.18
N TYR A 308 -1.22 -2.41 -5.38
CA TYR A 308 0.00 -3.06 -5.87
C TYR A 308 -0.25 -4.51 -6.35
N GLY A 309 -1.09 -5.28 -5.64
CA GLY A 309 -1.49 -6.62 -6.05
C GLY A 309 -2.19 -6.65 -7.41
N VAL A 310 -3.14 -5.74 -7.63
CA VAL A 310 -3.84 -5.61 -8.92
C VAL A 310 -2.90 -5.17 -10.03
N ILE A 311 -1.95 -4.25 -9.78
CA ILE A 311 -0.90 -3.91 -10.77
C ILE A 311 -0.08 -5.15 -11.14
N LEU A 312 0.32 -5.99 -10.17
CA LEU A 312 1.07 -7.21 -10.44
C LEU A 312 0.26 -8.21 -11.27
N LEU A 313 -1.00 -8.44 -10.92
CA LEU A 313 -1.90 -9.32 -11.66
C LEU A 313 -2.14 -8.79 -13.08
N ALA A 314 -2.39 -7.49 -13.22
CA ALA A 314 -2.58 -6.85 -14.52
C ALA A 314 -1.30 -6.90 -15.38
N SER A 315 -0.13 -6.72 -14.77
CA SER A 315 1.17 -6.89 -15.43
C SER A 315 1.38 -8.34 -15.90
N ALA A 316 1.08 -9.32 -15.05
CA ALA A 316 1.21 -10.74 -15.40
C ALA A 316 0.24 -11.14 -16.52
N GLY A 317 -1.02 -10.69 -16.44
CA GLY A 317 -2.03 -10.90 -17.46
C GLY A 317 -1.66 -10.23 -18.79
N ALA A 318 -1.16 -8.99 -18.76
CA ALA A 318 -0.71 -8.29 -19.96
C ALA A 318 0.44 -9.03 -20.66
N LYS A 319 1.39 -9.58 -19.91
CA LYS A 319 2.47 -10.41 -20.46
C LYS A 319 1.98 -11.74 -21.00
N ALA A 320 1.07 -12.41 -20.29
CA ALA A 320 0.50 -13.67 -20.75
C ALA A 320 -0.26 -13.48 -22.07
N LEU A 321 -0.95 -12.34 -22.24
CA LEU A 321 -1.72 -11.99 -23.42
C LEU A 321 -0.90 -11.26 -24.51
N LYS A 322 0.40 -11.01 -24.30
CA LYS A 322 1.27 -10.20 -25.20
C LYS A 322 0.70 -8.81 -25.52
N ARG A 323 0.05 -8.22 -24.52
CA ARG A 323 -0.59 -6.88 -24.56
C ARG A 323 0.18 -5.86 -23.73
N GLU A 324 1.50 -5.99 -23.65
CA GLU A 324 2.37 -5.13 -22.85
C GLU A 324 2.31 -3.66 -23.31
N HIS A 325 1.97 -3.41 -24.58
CA HIS A 325 1.74 -2.08 -25.15
C HIS A 325 0.58 -1.31 -24.50
N TRP A 326 -0.28 -1.96 -23.71
CA TRP A 326 -1.29 -1.25 -22.91
C TRP A 326 -0.67 -0.47 -21.74
N PHE A 327 0.46 -0.95 -21.21
CA PHE A 327 1.18 -0.37 -20.08
C PHE A 327 2.34 0.51 -20.57
N THR A 328 2.00 1.59 -21.29
CA THR A 328 3.01 2.55 -21.80
C THR A 328 3.45 3.58 -20.77
N THR A 329 2.71 3.75 -19.68
CA THR A 329 2.99 4.73 -18.63
C THR A 329 3.24 4.00 -17.32
N ASP A 330 4.27 4.47 -16.62
CA ASP A 330 4.61 4.02 -15.28
C ASP A 330 4.07 4.97 -14.24
N VAL A 331 3.52 4.39 -13.17
CA VAL A 331 3.11 5.16 -12.00
C VAL A 331 4.19 5.03 -10.93
N ASP A 332 4.57 6.16 -10.34
CA ASP A 332 5.45 6.18 -9.16
C ASP A 332 4.72 5.47 -8.00
N PRO A 333 5.32 4.45 -7.38
CA PRO A 333 4.71 3.74 -6.24
C PRO A 333 4.33 4.67 -5.09
N THR A 334 5.11 5.73 -4.86
CA THR A 334 4.87 6.74 -3.83
C THR A 334 3.64 7.58 -4.15
N LEU A 335 3.48 7.93 -5.44
CA LEU A 335 2.30 8.64 -5.91
C LEU A 335 1.06 7.75 -5.78
N VAL A 336 1.15 6.47 -6.11
CA VAL A 336 0.03 5.52 -5.89
C VAL A 336 -0.33 5.49 -4.41
N ALA A 337 0.64 5.38 -3.51
CA ALA A 337 0.39 5.38 -2.07
C ALA A 337 -0.30 6.67 -1.60
N VAL A 338 0.24 7.83 -1.98
CA VAL A 338 -0.35 9.13 -1.61
C VAL A 338 -1.77 9.25 -2.17
N VAL A 339 -1.98 8.90 -3.44
CA VAL A 339 -3.30 8.96 -4.07
C VAL A 339 -4.28 8.01 -3.39
N VAL A 340 -3.90 6.76 -3.13
CA VAL A 340 -4.78 5.80 -2.45
C VAL A 340 -5.07 6.23 -1.02
N VAL A 341 -4.11 6.75 -0.26
CA VAL A 341 -4.35 7.24 1.10
C VAL A 341 -5.29 8.45 1.10
N LEU A 342 -5.06 9.41 0.20
CA LEU A 342 -5.89 10.61 0.08
C LEU A 342 -7.29 10.29 -0.45
N ILE A 343 -7.43 9.25 -1.28
CA ILE A 343 -8.71 8.84 -1.86
C ILE A 343 -9.43 7.86 -0.95
N ALA A 344 -8.79 6.95 -0.23
CA ALA A 344 -9.45 5.88 0.51
C ALA A 344 -10.51 6.43 1.47
N GLY A 345 -10.20 7.52 2.19
CA GLY A 345 -11.15 8.17 3.08
C GLY A 345 -12.34 8.81 2.36
N PRO A 346 -12.10 9.83 1.51
CA PRO A 346 -13.14 10.49 0.70
C PRO A 346 -13.91 9.54 -0.23
N LEU A 347 -13.27 8.52 -0.77
CA LEU A 347 -13.92 7.48 -1.56
C LEU A 347 -14.87 6.69 -0.68
N THR A 348 -14.48 6.30 0.52
CA THR A 348 -15.40 5.61 1.45
C THR A 348 -16.61 6.49 1.79
N LEU A 349 -16.42 7.81 1.95
CA LEU A 349 -17.52 8.77 2.08
C LEU A 349 -18.40 8.83 0.82
N LEU A 350 -17.78 8.88 -0.36
CA LEU A 350 -18.50 8.91 -1.63
C LEU A 350 -19.27 7.61 -1.88
N LEU A 351 -18.71 6.45 -1.53
CA LEU A 351 -19.37 5.14 -1.59
C LEU A 351 -20.65 5.13 -0.75
N ALA A 352 -20.64 5.80 0.40
CA ALA A 352 -21.81 5.93 1.27
C ALA A 352 -22.85 6.96 0.78
N GLN A 353 -22.48 7.86 -0.14
CA GLN A 353 -23.36 8.92 -0.64
C GLN A 353 -24.01 8.61 -2.00
N ILE A 354 -23.53 7.59 -2.72
CA ILE A 354 -24.07 7.20 -4.04
C ILE A 354 -25.15 6.12 -3.82
N PRO A 355 -26.45 6.42 -4.00
CA PRO A 355 -27.54 5.48 -3.70
C PRO A 355 -27.43 4.12 -4.41
N PRO A 356 -27.17 4.01 -5.73
CA PRO A 356 -27.10 2.70 -6.39
C PRO A 356 -25.94 1.85 -5.89
N LEU A 357 -24.87 2.49 -5.41
CA LEU A 357 -23.72 1.80 -4.86
C LEU A 357 -24.02 1.32 -3.44
N MET A 358 -24.68 2.14 -2.63
CA MET A 358 -25.16 1.73 -1.31
C MET A 358 -26.13 0.55 -1.40
N THR A 359 -27.09 0.58 -2.35
CA THR A 359 -27.99 -0.56 -2.61
C THR A 359 -27.20 -1.82 -3.01
N CYS A 360 -26.15 -1.67 -3.83
CA CYS A 360 -25.27 -2.79 -4.18
C CYS A 360 -24.58 -3.37 -2.95
N PHE A 361 -24.06 -2.53 -2.05
CA PHE A 361 -23.44 -3.00 -0.81
C PHE A 361 -24.44 -3.65 0.15
N HIS A 362 -25.63 -3.11 0.34
CA HIS A 362 -26.70 -3.75 1.11
C HIS A 362 -27.05 -5.13 0.55
N TYR A 363 -27.17 -5.26 -0.78
CA TYR A 363 -27.40 -6.53 -1.43
C TYR A 363 -26.26 -7.52 -1.16
N LEU A 364 -25.00 -7.09 -1.27
CA LEU A 364 -23.85 -7.93 -0.96
C LEU A 364 -23.81 -8.36 0.50
N PHE A 365 -24.14 -7.47 1.44
CA PHE A 365 -24.25 -7.77 2.86
C PHE A 365 -25.38 -8.77 3.18
N ALA A 366 -26.48 -8.76 2.43
CA ALA A 366 -27.60 -9.66 2.63
C ALA A 366 -27.51 -10.99 1.85
N SER A 367 -26.65 -11.06 0.83
CA SER A 367 -26.65 -12.13 -0.20
C SER A 367 -26.48 -13.57 0.29
N THR A 368 -26.01 -13.77 1.52
CA THR A 368 -25.67 -15.10 2.10
C THR A 368 -26.22 -15.30 3.50
N THR A 369 -27.10 -14.41 3.95
CA THR A 369 -27.74 -14.48 5.27
C THR A 369 -29.24 -14.67 5.10
N ASP A 370 -29.78 -15.77 5.60
CA ASP A 370 -31.24 -15.99 5.66
C ASP A 370 -31.90 -15.16 6.78
N ASP A 371 -31.11 -14.68 7.73
CA ASP A 371 -31.55 -13.87 8.87
C ASP A 371 -31.47 -12.37 8.54
N ALA A 372 -32.61 -11.67 8.64
CA ALA A 372 -32.70 -10.23 8.38
C ALA A 372 -31.91 -9.38 9.39
N GLN A 373 -31.56 -9.93 10.56
CA GLN A 373 -30.75 -9.29 11.59
C GLN A 373 -29.25 -9.59 11.44
N ALA A 374 -28.87 -10.39 10.45
CA ALA A 374 -27.48 -10.70 10.15
C ALA A 374 -27.01 -10.03 8.85
N THR A 375 -25.70 -9.81 8.74
CA THR A 375 -25.04 -9.36 7.50
C THR A 375 -23.76 -10.15 7.28
N GLU A 376 -23.35 -10.34 6.03
CA GLU A 376 -22.13 -11.06 5.65
C GLU A 376 -21.15 -10.13 4.91
N MET A 377 -19.97 -9.92 5.48
CA MET A 377 -19.06 -8.86 5.05
C MET A 377 -18.14 -9.23 3.89
N VAL A 378 -17.93 -10.52 3.62
CA VAL A 378 -16.89 -11.00 2.70
C VAL A 378 -17.02 -10.41 1.30
N TYR A 379 -18.23 -10.40 0.74
CA TYR A 379 -18.45 -9.90 -0.62
C TYR A 379 -18.27 -8.39 -0.73
N ALA A 380 -18.73 -7.65 0.27
CA ALA A 380 -18.50 -6.20 0.36
C ALA A 380 -17.00 -5.88 0.46
N LEU A 381 -16.26 -6.67 1.25
CA LEU A 381 -14.81 -6.51 1.38
C LEU A 381 -14.06 -6.81 0.07
N LEU A 382 -14.48 -7.84 -0.67
CA LEU A 382 -13.92 -8.15 -1.99
C LEU A 382 -14.20 -7.03 -2.99
N LEU A 383 -15.43 -6.51 -3.04
CA LEU A 383 -15.78 -5.38 -3.89
C LEU A 383 -14.95 -4.14 -3.52
N TYR A 384 -14.83 -3.83 -2.23
CA TYR A 384 -14.04 -2.71 -1.74
C TYR A 384 -12.55 -2.84 -2.13
N ALA A 385 -11.98 -4.04 -1.98
CA ALA A 385 -10.60 -4.33 -2.39
C ALA A 385 -10.41 -4.19 -3.91
N LEU A 386 -11.40 -4.61 -4.72
CA LEU A 386 -11.38 -4.44 -6.18
C LEU A 386 -11.47 -2.96 -6.58
N ILE A 387 -12.35 -2.18 -5.95
CA ILE A 387 -12.49 -0.75 -6.21
C ILE A 387 -11.16 -0.03 -5.95
N ILE A 388 -10.60 -0.19 -4.74
CA ILE A 388 -9.30 0.43 -4.40
C ILE A 388 -8.17 -0.11 -5.27
N GLY A 389 -8.17 -1.43 -5.50
CA GLY A 389 -7.19 -2.10 -6.33
C GLY A 389 -7.17 -1.60 -7.78
N SER A 390 -8.33 -1.19 -8.31
CA SER A 390 -8.48 -0.71 -9.68
C SER A 390 -7.96 0.71 -9.92
N VAL A 391 -7.85 1.54 -8.87
CA VAL A 391 -7.41 2.95 -8.96
C VAL A 391 -6.13 3.14 -9.78
N PRO A 392 -5.00 2.47 -9.51
CA PRO A 392 -3.78 2.65 -10.31
C PRO A 392 -3.94 2.22 -11.76
N VAL A 393 -4.73 1.17 -12.05
CA VAL A 393 -4.98 0.72 -13.42
C VAL A 393 -5.77 1.78 -14.19
N LEU A 394 -6.79 2.37 -13.55
CA LEU A 394 -7.55 3.49 -14.12
C LEU A 394 -6.65 4.70 -14.38
N LEU A 395 -5.70 5.02 -13.49
CA LEU A 395 -4.72 6.08 -13.71
C LEU A 395 -3.81 5.80 -14.92
N ILE A 396 -3.34 4.56 -15.08
CA ILE A 396 -2.53 4.14 -16.23
C ILE A 396 -3.33 4.33 -17.52
N VAL A 397 -4.58 3.83 -17.57
CA VAL A 397 -5.46 3.94 -18.74
C VAL A 397 -5.81 5.39 -19.04
N ALA A 398 -6.21 6.18 -18.03
CA ALA A 398 -6.54 7.60 -18.21
C ALA A 398 -5.35 8.41 -18.73
N SER A 399 -4.14 8.12 -18.25
CA SER A 399 -2.91 8.77 -18.75
C SER A 399 -2.66 8.48 -20.23
N LYS A 400 -2.98 7.26 -20.70
CA LYS A 400 -2.88 6.85 -22.10
C LYS A 400 -3.88 7.61 -22.96
N CYS A 401 -5.15 7.69 -22.53
CA CYS A 401 -6.20 8.42 -23.26
C CYS A 401 -5.85 9.92 -23.40
N ARG A 402 -5.35 10.54 -22.32
CA ARG A 402 -4.91 11.94 -22.35
C ARG A 402 -3.77 12.17 -23.34
N ARG A 403 -2.78 11.26 -23.40
CA ARG A 403 -1.67 11.36 -24.37
C ARG A 403 -2.12 11.14 -25.81
N ALA A 404 -3.07 10.23 -26.05
CA ALA A 404 -3.64 10.02 -27.37
C ALA A 404 -4.36 11.29 -27.88
N SER A 405 -5.17 11.91 -27.01
CA SER A 405 -5.86 13.17 -27.29
C SER A 405 -4.89 14.36 -27.48
N GLN A 406 -3.77 14.40 -26.74
CA GLN A 406 -2.74 15.43 -26.94
C GLN A 406 -1.93 15.26 -28.22
N LYS A 407 -1.77 14.01 -28.72
CA LYS A 407 -1.10 13.76 -30.00
C LYS A 407 -1.93 14.26 -31.19
N THR A 408 -3.26 14.25 -31.08
CA THR A 408 -4.16 14.83 -32.09
C THR A 408 -4.12 16.37 -32.13
N HIS A 409 -3.65 17.04 -31.05
CA HIS A 409 -3.57 18.50 -30.97
C HIS A 409 -2.16 19.10 -31.13
N LYS A 410 -1.11 18.28 -31.29
CA LYS A 410 0.26 18.78 -31.53
C LYS A 410 0.67 18.60 -33.00
N VAL A 411 0.27 19.56 -33.81
CA VAL A 411 0.90 19.90 -35.09
C VAL A 411 2.32 20.39 -34.80
N VAL A 412 3.32 19.72 -35.37
CA VAL A 412 4.74 20.10 -35.50
C VAL A 412 5.42 20.58 -34.20
N ALA A 413 6.02 19.64 -33.45
CA ALA A 413 7.08 19.98 -32.50
C ALA A 413 8.46 19.76 -33.16
N PRO A 414 9.39 20.73 -33.10
CA PRO A 414 10.72 20.58 -33.66
C PRO A 414 11.53 19.50 -32.94
N ALA A 415 12.51 18.93 -33.65
CA ALA A 415 13.37 17.85 -33.18
C ALA A 415 13.97 18.14 -31.78
N PRO A 416 14.02 17.14 -30.88
CA PRO A 416 14.46 17.35 -29.51
C PRO A 416 15.93 17.78 -29.48
N SER A 417 16.18 19.01 -29.03
CA SER A 417 17.53 19.54 -28.80
C SER A 417 18.28 18.73 -27.71
N LYS A 418 19.61 18.78 -27.70
CA LYS A 418 20.44 18.19 -26.61
C LYS A 418 20.06 18.72 -25.21
N ARG A 419 19.48 19.92 -25.12
CA ARG A 419 18.98 20.54 -23.87
C ARG A 419 17.71 19.84 -23.36
N THR A 420 16.88 19.34 -24.27
CA THR A 420 15.65 18.56 -23.99
C THR A 420 15.96 17.17 -23.44
N ARG A 421 17.14 16.60 -23.76
CA ARG A 421 17.61 15.33 -23.18
C ARG A 421 17.98 15.47 -21.69
N ARG A 422 18.57 16.60 -21.30
CA ARG A 422 18.91 16.92 -19.89
C ARG A 422 17.67 17.13 -19.02
N THR A 423 16.63 17.75 -19.56
CA THR A 423 15.34 17.88 -18.85
C THR A 423 14.58 16.55 -18.82
N ALA A 424 14.55 15.76 -19.89
CA ALA A 424 13.89 14.44 -19.90
C ALA A 424 14.48 13.44 -18.88
N LEU A 425 15.79 13.47 -18.64
CA LEU A 425 16.48 12.66 -17.61
C LEU A 425 16.07 13.06 -16.17
N ARG A 426 15.71 14.33 -15.94
CA ARG A 426 15.23 14.88 -14.65
C ARG A 426 13.70 14.84 -14.49
N GLU A 427 12.96 15.04 -15.58
CA GLU A 427 11.49 14.96 -15.63
C GLU A 427 10.97 13.55 -15.34
N GLY A 428 11.83 12.53 -15.53
CA GLY A 428 11.51 11.15 -15.22
C GLY A 428 11.69 10.72 -13.76
N TRP A 429 12.11 11.60 -12.86
CA TRP A 429 12.30 11.23 -11.46
C TRP A 429 10.97 11.08 -10.72
N ASP A 430 10.87 9.99 -9.95
CA ASP A 430 9.82 9.77 -8.95
C ASP A 430 9.85 10.91 -7.93
N LEU A 431 8.70 11.23 -7.32
CA LEU A 431 8.55 12.38 -6.42
C LEU A 431 9.56 12.34 -5.27
N LYS A 432 9.76 11.15 -4.69
CA LYS A 432 10.76 10.90 -3.65
C LYS A 432 12.20 11.10 -4.13
N GLN A 433 12.51 10.70 -5.37
CA GLN A 433 13.84 10.85 -5.96
C GLN A 433 14.16 12.33 -6.16
N ARG A 434 13.15 13.12 -6.58
CA ARG A 434 13.30 14.58 -6.71
C ARG A 434 13.66 15.23 -5.39
N LEU A 435 13.00 14.82 -4.29
CA LEU A 435 13.30 15.32 -2.95
C LEU A 435 14.71 14.90 -2.50
N SER A 436 15.04 13.61 -2.60
CA SER A 436 16.37 13.09 -2.24
C SER A 436 17.48 13.81 -3.00
N MET A 437 17.38 13.86 -4.32
CA MET A 437 18.39 14.50 -5.16
C MET A 437 18.45 16.00 -4.97
N HIS A 438 17.35 16.68 -4.60
CA HIS A 438 17.39 18.09 -4.23
C HIS A 438 18.35 18.34 -3.07
N PHE A 439 18.27 17.54 -2.01
CA PHE A 439 19.17 17.65 -0.85
C PHE A 439 20.61 17.22 -1.15
N VAL A 440 20.82 16.30 -2.09
CA VAL A 440 22.16 15.94 -2.56
C VAL A 440 22.79 17.08 -3.35
N TYR A 441 22.05 17.68 -4.29
CA TYR A 441 22.59 18.75 -5.13
C TYR A 441 22.82 20.08 -4.42
N GLN A 442 22.14 20.32 -3.30
CA GLN A 442 22.47 21.44 -2.43
C GLN A 442 23.91 21.37 -1.87
N GLY A 443 24.52 20.17 -1.84
CA GLY A 443 25.90 19.98 -1.40
C GLY A 443 26.96 20.15 -2.49
N LEU A 444 26.56 20.36 -3.75
CA LEU A 444 27.51 20.54 -4.85
C LEU A 444 28.08 21.97 -4.88
N PRO A 445 29.34 22.15 -5.32
CA PRO A 445 29.92 23.48 -5.50
C PRO A 445 29.07 24.36 -6.42
N THR A 446 28.88 25.62 -6.02
CA THR A 446 28.16 26.62 -6.82
C THR A 446 28.81 26.76 -8.19
N GLY A 447 28.06 26.48 -9.26
CA GLY A 447 28.57 26.52 -10.64
C GLY A 447 29.04 25.18 -11.22
N ALA A 448 28.96 24.08 -10.47
CA ALA A 448 29.28 22.75 -10.99
C ALA A 448 28.35 22.35 -12.16
N VAL A 449 28.94 21.91 -13.27
CA VAL A 449 28.21 21.42 -14.44
C VAL A 449 28.00 19.92 -14.28
N LEU A 450 26.74 19.53 -14.03
CA LEU A 450 26.34 18.13 -13.92
C LEU A 450 26.17 17.52 -15.32
N GLN A 451 26.85 16.39 -15.55
CA GLN A 451 26.70 15.59 -16.76
C GLN A 451 26.11 14.21 -16.43
N PRO A 452 24.81 13.98 -16.68
CA PRO A 452 24.19 12.68 -16.48
C PRO A 452 24.62 11.68 -17.57
N VAL A 453 24.99 10.48 -17.14
CA VAL A 453 25.39 9.32 -17.95
C VAL A 453 24.64 8.08 -17.42
N GLY A 454 24.25 7.17 -18.32
CA GLY A 454 23.52 5.96 -17.95
C GLY A 454 22.00 6.08 -18.12
N GLY A 455 21.26 5.15 -17.52
CA GLY A 455 19.80 5.06 -17.66
C GLY A 455 19.30 4.57 -19.04
N SER A 456 20.17 4.02 -19.88
CA SER A 456 19.81 3.46 -21.20
C SER A 456 18.76 2.36 -21.13
N VAL A 457 18.68 1.65 -20.00
CA VAL A 457 17.62 0.66 -19.70
C VAL A 457 16.23 1.28 -19.79
N TYR A 458 16.04 2.53 -19.40
CA TYR A 458 14.74 3.21 -19.50
C TYR A 458 14.40 3.63 -20.93
N GLU A 459 15.41 3.90 -21.77
CA GLU A 459 15.21 4.10 -23.21
C GLU A 459 14.80 2.78 -23.88
N LEU A 460 15.41 1.66 -23.47
CA LEU A 460 14.99 0.33 -23.88
C LEU A 460 13.55 0.05 -23.46
N PHE A 461 13.17 0.34 -22.22
CA PHE A 461 11.80 0.18 -21.71
C PHE A 461 10.78 1.03 -22.47
N ALA A 462 11.14 2.26 -22.83
CA ALA A 462 10.28 3.14 -23.63
C ALA A 462 10.00 2.57 -25.02
N ARG A 463 10.98 1.87 -25.63
CA ARG A 463 10.83 1.25 -26.96
C ARG A 463 10.21 -0.14 -26.90
N HIS A 464 10.55 -0.93 -25.89
CA HIS A 464 10.20 -2.35 -25.75
C HIS A 464 9.72 -2.65 -24.33
N GLN A 465 8.41 -2.53 -24.09
CA GLN A 465 7.81 -2.80 -22.78
C GLN A 465 8.00 -4.26 -22.31
N CYS A 466 8.14 -5.21 -23.26
CA CYS A 466 8.39 -6.62 -22.95
C CYS A 466 9.71 -6.87 -22.21
N CYS A 467 10.67 -5.94 -22.28
CA CYS A 467 11.97 -6.06 -21.60
C CYS A 467 11.85 -5.88 -20.07
N ARG A 468 10.74 -5.31 -19.59
CA ARG A 468 10.55 -5.01 -18.17
C ARG A 468 10.03 -6.21 -17.44
N LYS A 469 10.54 -6.48 -16.25
CA LYS A 469 10.02 -7.56 -15.40
C LYS A 469 8.58 -7.30 -14.93
N HIS A 470 8.29 -6.08 -14.49
CA HIS A 470 6.96 -5.66 -14.03
C HIS A 470 6.51 -4.42 -14.80
N LEU A 471 5.25 -4.42 -15.24
CA LEU A 471 4.62 -3.33 -15.98
C LEU A 471 3.79 -2.44 -15.04
N GLY A 472 3.60 -1.18 -15.39
CA GLY A 472 2.69 -0.25 -14.70
C GLY A 472 3.26 0.45 -13.46
N MET A 473 4.37 -0.03 -12.89
CA MET A 473 5.04 0.63 -11.77
C MET A 473 6.45 1.09 -12.14
N SER A 474 6.80 2.31 -11.71
CA SER A 474 8.13 2.88 -11.89
C SER A 474 9.14 2.12 -11.01
N LEU A 475 10.22 1.65 -11.64
CA LEU A 475 11.37 1.06 -10.97
C LEU A 475 12.48 2.08 -10.71
N ARG A 476 12.26 3.35 -11.09
CA ARG A 476 13.30 4.39 -11.09
C ARG A 476 13.82 4.71 -9.69
N GLY A 477 12.97 4.55 -8.67
CA GLY A 477 13.36 4.71 -7.28
C GLY A 477 14.47 3.76 -6.83
N GLU A 478 14.60 2.58 -7.46
CA GLU A 478 15.58 1.57 -7.01
C GLU A 478 17.01 1.85 -7.48
N ASP A 479 17.18 2.76 -8.45
CA ASP A 479 18.47 3.04 -9.06
C ASP A 479 19.48 3.67 -8.08
N CYS A 480 20.73 3.29 -8.27
CA CYS A 480 21.88 3.89 -7.61
C CYS A 480 22.46 5.00 -8.50
N TYR A 481 23.00 6.05 -7.88
CA TYR A 481 23.72 7.11 -8.57
C TYR A 481 25.14 7.21 -8.04
N VAL A 482 26.11 7.29 -8.93
CA VAL A 482 27.51 7.48 -8.57
C VAL A 482 27.97 8.83 -9.12
N LEU A 483 28.38 9.73 -8.24
CA LEU A 483 28.95 11.01 -8.61
C LEU A 483 30.48 10.95 -8.56
N TYR A 484 31.13 11.57 -9.53
CA TYR A 484 32.55 11.86 -9.45
C TYR A 484 32.92 13.07 -10.28
N GLU A 485 34.05 13.69 -9.94
CA GLU A 485 34.57 14.83 -10.66
C GLU A 485 35.56 14.39 -11.75
N GLU A 486 35.28 14.71 -13.01
CA GLU A 486 36.17 14.41 -14.16
C GLU A 486 37.24 15.50 -14.31
N ALA A 487 36.85 16.75 -14.08
CA ALA A 487 37.68 17.94 -14.13
C ALA A 487 37.10 18.99 -13.16
N PRO A 488 37.88 19.98 -12.71
CA PRO A 488 37.40 21.02 -11.78
C PRO A 488 36.08 21.63 -12.24
N GLY A 489 35.03 21.47 -11.44
CA GLY A 489 33.69 21.99 -11.72
C GLY A 489 32.86 21.16 -12.72
N ARG A 490 33.34 20.00 -13.19
CA ARG A 490 32.59 19.07 -14.05
C ARG A 490 32.35 17.74 -13.32
N VAL A 491 31.11 17.58 -12.86
CA VAL A 491 30.65 16.41 -12.11
C VAL A 491 29.90 15.47 -13.05
N ILE A 492 30.33 14.21 -13.12
CA ILE A 492 29.64 13.16 -13.85
C ILE A 492 28.72 12.42 -12.90
N GLU A 493 27.46 12.29 -13.29
CA GLU A 493 26.44 11.50 -12.60
C GLU A 493 26.20 10.21 -13.38
N VAL A 494 26.60 9.06 -12.83
CA VAL A 494 26.36 7.75 -13.44
C VAL A 494 25.17 7.08 -12.77
N ARG A 495 24.10 6.88 -13.53
CA ARG A 495 22.90 6.16 -13.09
C ARG A 495 23.01 4.67 -13.37
N LEU A 496 22.93 3.87 -12.31
CA LEU A 496 23.02 2.41 -12.33
C LEU A 496 21.66 1.80 -11.95
N SER A 497 21.16 0.91 -12.81
CA SER A 497 19.91 0.19 -12.58
C SER A 497 20.16 -1.27 -12.23
N LEU A 498 19.33 -1.83 -11.36
CA LEU A 498 19.41 -3.23 -10.98
C LEU A 498 19.00 -4.12 -12.16
N LEU A 499 19.79 -5.17 -12.43
CA LEU A 499 19.46 -6.15 -13.47
C LEU A 499 18.15 -6.91 -13.18
N SER A 500 17.70 -6.95 -11.93
CA SER A 500 16.41 -7.54 -11.54
C SER A 500 15.20 -6.81 -12.13
N SER A 501 15.37 -5.60 -12.66
CA SER A 501 14.33 -4.85 -13.38
C SER A 501 14.02 -5.42 -14.78
N LEU A 502 14.96 -6.17 -15.35
CA LEU A 502 14.85 -6.77 -16.69
C LEU A 502 14.17 -8.14 -16.62
N ASP A 503 13.36 -8.45 -17.64
CA ASP A 503 12.77 -9.76 -17.81
C ASP A 503 13.87 -10.79 -18.18
N THR A 504 13.96 -11.88 -17.43
CA THR A 504 14.96 -12.94 -17.65
C THR A 504 14.79 -13.63 -18.99
N ARG A 505 13.57 -13.68 -19.54
CA ARG A 505 13.31 -14.22 -20.88
C ARG A 505 14.00 -13.39 -21.96
N PHE A 506 13.96 -12.07 -21.78
CA PHE A 506 14.62 -11.13 -22.67
C PHE A 506 16.16 -11.16 -22.50
N LEU A 507 16.66 -11.27 -21.26
CA LEU A 507 18.09 -11.46 -21.00
C LEU A 507 18.64 -12.72 -21.67
N ALA A 508 17.91 -13.84 -21.61
CA ALA A 508 18.30 -15.07 -22.27
C ALA A 508 18.27 -14.94 -23.82
N GLN A 509 17.35 -14.15 -24.36
CA GLN A 509 17.31 -13.83 -25.80
C GLN A 509 18.48 -12.94 -26.20
N LEU A 510 18.82 -11.91 -25.42
CA LEU A 510 19.99 -11.05 -25.64
C LEU A 510 21.30 -11.84 -25.59
N GLN A 511 21.46 -12.72 -24.61
CA GLN A 511 22.65 -13.58 -24.48
C GLN A 511 22.77 -14.56 -25.65
N ARG A 512 21.65 -15.03 -26.21
CA ARG A 512 21.64 -15.86 -27.44
C ARG A 512 21.84 -15.05 -28.72
N ALA A 513 21.38 -13.82 -28.75
CA ALA A 513 21.47 -12.91 -29.89
C ALA A 513 22.83 -12.19 -29.99
N ASN A 514 23.89 -12.73 -29.38
CA ASN A 514 25.24 -12.16 -29.41
C ASN A 514 25.93 -12.36 -30.78
N THR A 515 25.26 -11.91 -31.83
CA THR A 515 25.81 -11.46 -33.10
C THR A 515 25.32 -10.03 -33.32
N GLY A 516 26.16 -9.05 -32.98
CA GLY A 516 26.08 -7.69 -33.53
C GLY A 516 24.97 -6.78 -33.02
N GLY A 517 25.33 -5.92 -32.06
CA GLY A 517 24.91 -4.51 -32.10
C GLY A 517 23.59 -4.12 -31.43
N ILE A 518 23.55 -4.04 -30.10
CA ILE A 518 22.76 -3.03 -29.37
C ILE A 518 23.63 -2.51 -28.21
N GLY A 519 23.70 -1.18 -28.11
CA GLY A 519 24.71 -0.43 -27.36
C GLY A 519 24.92 -0.84 -25.91
N SER A 520 26.18 -0.67 -25.48
CA SER A 520 26.76 -1.02 -24.18
C SER A 520 25.75 -1.11 -23.03
N VAL A 521 25.24 -2.33 -22.81
CA VAL A 521 25.26 -2.84 -21.45
C VAL A 521 26.73 -3.09 -21.20
N ALA A 522 27.36 -2.26 -20.37
CA ALA A 522 28.72 -2.52 -19.91
C ALA A 522 28.68 -3.74 -18.98
N THR A 523 28.42 -4.92 -19.52
CA THR A 523 28.91 -6.16 -18.94
C THR A 523 30.41 -6.12 -19.13
N PHE A 524 31.14 -5.90 -18.04
CA PHE A 524 32.58 -6.06 -17.97
C PHE A 524 33.01 -7.33 -18.73
N PRO A 525 34.00 -7.27 -19.63
CA PRO A 525 34.51 -8.45 -20.30
C PRO A 525 35.46 -9.17 -19.34
N THR A 526 34.93 -10.07 -18.50
CA THR A 526 35.73 -11.14 -17.89
C THR A 526 34.91 -12.43 -17.87
N PRO A 527 35.53 -13.60 -18.10
CA PRO A 527 34.82 -14.86 -18.25
C PRO A 527 34.39 -15.37 -16.87
N PHE A 528 33.18 -15.04 -16.44
CA PHE A 528 32.61 -15.66 -15.25
C PHE A 528 32.06 -17.04 -15.60
N CYS A 529 32.77 -18.07 -15.14
CA CYS A 529 32.24 -19.42 -15.02
C CYS A 529 31.02 -19.38 -14.09
N ILE A 530 29.85 -19.72 -14.64
CA ILE A 530 28.65 -20.03 -13.86
C ILE A 530 28.87 -21.44 -13.29
N PRO A 531 28.81 -21.65 -11.96
CA PRO A 531 28.77 -23.00 -11.43
C PRO A 531 27.45 -23.63 -11.85
N SER A 532 27.53 -24.73 -12.59
CA SER A 532 26.39 -25.55 -12.97
C SER A 532 25.74 -26.10 -11.71
N PHE A 533 24.55 -25.61 -11.40
CA PHE A 533 23.63 -26.36 -10.53
C PHE A 533 23.15 -27.58 -11.34
N ARG A 534 23.73 -28.74 -11.06
CA ARG A 534 23.07 -30.02 -11.36
C ARG A 534 21.87 -30.16 -10.41
N ARG A 535 20.79 -30.66 -11.04
CA ARG A 535 19.43 -30.96 -10.55
C ARG A 535 19.23 -31.09 -9.05
#